data_AF-A0A9D6EYC7-F1
#
_entry.id   AF-A0A9D6EYC7-F1
#
_cell.length_a   1.000
_cell.length_b   1.000
_cell.length_c   1.000
_cell.angle_alpha   90.00
_cell.angle_beta   90.00
_cell.angle_gamma   90.00
#
_symmetry.space_group_name_H-M   'P 1'
#
loop_
_entity.id
_entity.type
_entity.pdbx_description
1 polymer ?
#
loop_
_entity_poly.entity_id
_entity_poly.type
_entity_poly.pdbx_seq_one_letter_code
_entity_poly.pdbx_strand_id
1 'polypeptide(L)'
;MNISPRSICWWNSAGAAVALLGAIGLALAMAGGDQKAASKGKPRDLPSFLDEFKSAGKAKPLPLFLDDFLADREVRLIQKEVRFPSPVGAVKGFWVRPLQLSKLPAVLMIHDQDQWTDWMKLNARHLASIGYEVLLVNLHRRRLAALRGAGGAFTDEASLAELQAAVRWLRGRNEVLPNRLGVLAWGWSGGQALALASATAVQACVVCDASIPTDPALLSGLRETPILGVFGEKDIRTKKALSAFRKHVACKTHIPAKVQAGFLGPAESKTYSHDAAEDAWVEIYNFLEKHVEDAGRVNVAPEPGGTSVATIADLMRAVNEPAGVRGVLSRLLEQKPNTVKQWQRIRAHASLIAESGVWLERQPPPKGSADHWKSHARAYSAAAEAIVNAADRRDYAVARRALVMLAGQCASCHETHR
;
A
#
# COMPACT_ATOMS: atom_id res chain seq x y z
N MET A 1 -32.79 14.79 -20.07
CA MET A 1 -33.11 15.35 -18.76
C MET A 1 -32.24 14.66 -17.73
N ASN A 2 -31.37 15.44 -17.08
CA ASN A 2 -30.50 15.05 -15.96
C ASN A 2 -31.33 14.54 -14.79
N ILE A 3 -30.89 13.46 -14.14
CA ILE A 3 -30.84 13.27 -12.67
C ILE A 3 -29.90 12.09 -12.40
N SER A 4 -28.77 12.36 -11.73
CA SER A 4 -27.94 11.34 -11.09
C SER A 4 -28.45 11.08 -9.66
N PRO A 5 -28.34 9.86 -9.13
CA PRO A 5 -28.23 9.65 -7.69
C PRO A 5 -26.77 9.43 -7.31
N ARG A 6 -26.27 10.36 -6.48
CA ARG A 6 -25.03 10.26 -5.71
C ARG A 6 -25.17 9.14 -4.67
N SER A 7 -24.16 8.29 -4.55
CA SER A 7 -23.85 7.54 -3.32
C SER A 7 -22.35 7.57 -3.09
N ILE A 8 -21.92 8.74 -2.65
CA ILE A 8 -20.65 9.02 -2.00
C ILE A 8 -20.94 8.91 -0.49
N CYS A 9 -20.32 7.96 0.23
CA CYS A 9 -20.28 7.97 1.68
C CYS A 9 -18.83 7.91 2.16
N TRP A 10 -18.49 8.94 2.93
CA TRP A 10 -17.17 9.42 3.30
C TRP A 10 -16.55 8.69 4.50
N TRP A 11 -15.22 8.70 4.50
CA TRP A 11 -14.42 8.84 5.71
C TRP A 11 -14.81 10.14 6.42
N ASN A 12 -15.43 10.03 7.59
CA ASN A 12 -15.46 11.14 8.53
C ASN A 12 -15.46 10.61 9.97
N SER A 13 -14.32 10.72 10.62
CA SER A 13 -14.22 10.80 12.08
C SER A 13 -13.55 12.12 12.48
N ALA A 14 -13.96 13.21 11.81
CA ALA A 14 -13.80 14.59 12.26
C ALA A 14 -15.20 15.22 12.43
N GLY A 15 -15.90 14.78 13.47
CA GLY A 15 -17.26 15.25 13.79
C GLY A 15 -17.65 15.11 15.27
N ALA A 16 -16.68 14.97 16.18
CA ALA A 16 -16.92 14.82 17.61
C ALA A 16 -15.97 15.65 18.51
N ALA A 17 -15.23 16.62 17.96
CA ALA A 17 -14.29 17.45 18.73
C ALA A 17 -14.59 18.97 18.70
N VAL A 18 -15.75 19.40 18.19
CA VAL A 18 -16.18 20.82 18.22
C VAL A 18 -17.43 21.05 19.06
N ALA A 19 -18.04 19.99 19.62
CA ALA A 19 -19.22 20.11 20.51
C ALA A 19 -18.89 20.02 22.02
N LEU A 20 -17.62 20.14 22.43
CA LEU A 20 -17.23 20.12 23.86
C LEU A 20 -16.47 21.37 24.34
N LEU A 21 -16.42 22.44 23.54
CA LEU A 21 -15.89 23.76 23.95
C LEU A 21 -16.99 24.83 24.11
N GLY A 22 -18.26 24.48 23.90
CA GLY A 22 -19.42 25.36 24.12
C GLY A 22 -20.12 25.19 25.48
N ALA A 23 -19.74 24.19 26.29
CA ALA A 23 -20.45 23.83 27.52
C ALA A 23 -19.72 24.23 28.84
N ILE A 24 -18.59 24.94 28.76
CA ILE A 24 -17.88 25.49 29.95
C ILE A 24 -18.03 27.03 30.03
N GLY A 25 -18.65 27.67 29.03
CA GLY A 25 -18.92 29.11 29.02
C GLY A 25 -20.27 29.54 29.58
N LEU A 26 -21.12 28.61 30.03
CA LEU A 26 -22.50 28.93 30.45
C LEU A 26 -22.94 28.18 31.72
N ALA A 27 -22.03 28.09 32.70
CA ALA A 27 -22.35 27.66 34.07
C ALA A 27 -21.71 28.55 35.15
N LEU A 28 -21.34 29.79 34.79
CA LEU A 28 -20.93 30.85 35.72
C LEU A 28 -21.54 32.19 35.26
N ALA A 29 -22.87 32.26 35.22
CA ALA A 29 -23.59 33.53 35.00
C ALA A 29 -24.98 33.57 35.64
N MET A 30 -25.26 32.75 36.66
CA MET A 30 -26.50 32.81 37.45
C MET A 30 -26.24 32.42 38.91
N ALA A 31 -25.51 33.26 39.63
CA ALA A 31 -25.58 33.38 41.09
C ALA A 31 -24.91 34.71 41.49
N GLY A 32 -25.68 35.79 41.43
CA GLY A 32 -25.32 37.02 42.13
C GLY A 32 -25.42 36.78 43.64
N GLY A 33 -24.35 37.11 44.37
CA GLY A 33 -24.28 37.03 45.82
C GLY A 33 -23.11 37.86 46.33
N ASP A 34 -23.44 38.81 47.20
CA ASP A 34 -22.64 39.94 47.66
C ASP A 34 -21.34 39.64 48.46
N GLN A 35 -20.44 40.64 48.36
CA GLN A 35 -19.51 41.17 49.37
C GLN A 35 -18.19 40.47 49.80
N LYS A 36 -17.12 41.24 49.55
CA LYS A 36 -15.98 41.62 50.43
C LYS A 36 -14.74 40.70 50.59
N ALA A 37 -13.63 41.30 50.13
CA ALA A 37 -12.27 41.35 50.70
C ALA A 37 -11.40 40.07 50.78
N ALA A 38 -10.28 40.04 50.03
CA ALA A 38 -8.93 39.90 50.60
C ALA A 38 -7.78 39.90 49.55
N SER A 39 -6.88 40.88 49.73
CA SER A 39 -5.42 40.83 49.50
C SER A 39 -4.81 40.92 48.08
N LYS A 40 -3.79 41.78 48.02
CA LYS A 40 -2.94 42.18 46.90
C LYS A 40 -1.94 41.08 46.51
N GLY A 41 -1.71 40.89 45.20
CA GLY A 41 -0.55 40.18 44.65
C GLY A 41 -0.19 40.74 43.26
N LYS A 42 1.05 41.19 43.07
CA LYS A 42 1.62 41.74 41.81
C LYS A 42 1.44 40.77 40.62
N PRO A 43 1.26 41.25 39.37
CA PRO A 43 1.41 40.41 38.19
C PRO A 43 2.87 39.94 38.09
N ARG A 44 3.09 38.63 37.92
CA ARG A 44 4.42 38.08 37.60
C ARG A 44 4.66 38.27 36.10
N ASP A 45 5.77 38.93 35.76
CA ASP A 45 6.26 39.06 34.38
C ASP A 45 6.52 37.67 33.77
N LEU A 46 5.98 37.46 32.56
CA LEU A 46 6.24 36.27 31.75
C LEU A 46 7.68 36.31 31.21
N PRO A 47 8.38 35.16 31.07
CA PRO A 47 9.77 35.12 30.60
C PRO A 47 9.94 35.64 29.17
N SER A 48 10.99 36.43 28.94
CA SER A 48 11.32 37.12 27.69
C SER A 48 11.59 36.24 26.46
N PHE A 49 11.69 34.92 26.61
CA PHE A 49 11.89 33.99 25.49
C PHE A 49 10.68 33.93 24.54
N LEU A 50 9.48 34.29 25.01
CA LEU A 50 8.27 34.32 24.19
C LEU A 50 8.25 35.47 23.17
N ASP A 51 9.07 36.50 23.37
CA ASP A 51 9.16 37.63 22.44
C ASP A 51 10.08 37.32 21.24
N GLU A 52 11.05 36.40 21.40
CA GLU A 52 11.85 35.87 20.29
C GLU A 52 10.98 35.09 19.29
N PHE A 53 10.00 34.32 19.77
CA PHE A 53 9.09 33.56 18.89
C PHE A 53 8.12 34.43 18.07
N LYS A 54 7.85 35.66 18.52
CA LYS A 54 6.96 36.59 17.79
C LYS A 54 7.66 37.35 16.67
N SER A 55 9.00 37.32 16.61
CA SER A 55 9.79 38.10 15.66
C SER A 55 10.39 37.29 14.50
N ALA A 56 10.13 35.98 14.43
CA ALA A 56 10.56 35.18 13.28
C ALA A 56 9.71 35.50 12.03
N GLY A 57 10.31 36.28 11.13
CA GLY A 57 9.74 36.65 9.83
C GLY A 57 9.31 35.43 8.98
N LYS A 58 8.43 35.72 8.00
CA LYS A 58 7.74 34.76 7.10
C LYS A 58 8.56 33.50 6.85
N ALA A 59 8.04 32.37 7.34
CA ALA A 59 8.60 31.04 7.12
C ALA A 59 8.88 30.83 5.63
N LYS A 60 10.08 30.32 5.30
CA LYS A 60 10.39 29.84 3.95
C LYS A 60 9.33 28.80 3.56
N PRO A 61 8.82 28.82 2.31
CA PRO A 61 7.90 27.78 1.85
C PRO A 61 8.59 26.43 2.01
N LEU A 62 7.86 25.47 2.57
CA LEU A 62 8.35 24.12 2.78
C LEU A 62 8.78 23.52 1.43
N PRO A 63 9.74 22.60 1.43
CA PRO A 63 10.01 21.79 0.24
C PRO A 63 8.71 21.14 -0.25
N LEU A 64 8.47 21.14 -1.56
CA LEU A 64 7.21 20.65 -2.18
C LEU A 64 6.78 19.28 -1.65
N PHE A 65 7.71 18.39 -1.34
CA PHE A 65 7.42 17.07 -0.81
C PHE A 65 6.91 17.08 0.64
N LEU A 66 7.37 18.02 1.49
CA LEU A 66 6.84 18.19 2.86
C LEU A 66 5.47 18.85 2.84
N ASP A 67 5.25 19.80 1.93
CA ASP A 67 3.92 20.40 1.74
C ASP A 67 2.91 19.34 1.28
N ASP A 68 3.27 18.49 0.31
CA ASP A 68 2.38 17.44 -0.17
C ASP A 68 2.14 16.34 0.89
N PHE A 69 3.16 15.95 1.67
CA PHE A 69 3.06 14.97 2.75
C PHE A 69 2.24 15.48 3.95
N LEU A 70 2.42 16.74 4.36
CA LEU A 70 1.71 17.33 5.50
C LEU A 70 0.30 17.80 5.14
N ALA A 71 0.01 18.04 3.86
CA ALA A 71 -1.30 18.52 3.41
C ALA A 71 -2.31 17.41 3.09
N ASP A 72 -1.97 16.13 3.33
CA ASP A 72 -2.84 14.97 2.98
C ASP A 72 -3.33 15.05 1.52
N ARG A 73 -2.47 15.59 0.64
CA ARG A 73 -2.84 15.84 -0.77
C ARG A 73 -2.62 14.57 -1.57
N GLU A 74 -3.68 14.11 -2.24
CA GLU A 74 -3.60 13.04 -3.23
C GLU A 74 -2.40 13.28 -4.16
N VAL A 75 -1.59 12.22 -4.36
CA VAL A 75 -0.45 12.26 -5.28
C VAL A 75 -0.92 12.81 -6.62
N ARG A 76 -0.34 13.92 -7.08
CA ARG A 76 -0.75 14.52 -8.35
C ARG A 76 -0.39 13.56 -9.48
N LEU A 77 -1.41 13.07 -10.17
CA LEU A 77 -1.24 12.17 -11.31
C LEU A 77 -1.36 12.93 -12.62
N ILE A 78 -0.48 12.62 -13.56
CA ILE A 78 -0.65 12.96 -14.98
C ILE A 78 -1.35 11.77 -15.62
N GLN A 79 -2.47 12.02 -16.28
CA GLN A 79 -3.20 11.01 -17.04
C GLN A 79 -3.45 11.50 -18.47
N LYS A 80 -3.14 10.68 -19.47
CA LYS A 80 -3.34 11.01 -20.88
C LYS A 80 -3.75 9.78 -21.68
N GLU A 81 -4.57 10.00 -22.70
CA GLU A 81 -4.70 9.02 -23.78
C GLU A 81 -3.50 9.15 -24.71
N VAL A 82 -2.86 8.02 -24.99
CA VAL A 82 -1.68 7.93 -25.85
C VAL A 82 -1.98 7.02 -27.03
N ARG A 83 -1.28 7.27 -28.13
CA ARG A 83 -1.30 6.42 -29.32
C ARG A 83 0.12 6.15 -29.78
N PHE A 84 0.40 4.91 -30.14
CA PHE A 84 1.71 4.51 -30.63
C PHE A 84 1.58 3.42 -31.71
N PRO A 85 2.55 3.33 -32.64
CA PRO A 85 2.48 2.36 -33.73
C PRO A 85 2.74 0.93 -33.24
N SER A 86 2.05 -0.04 -33.85
CA SER A 86 2.41 -1.46 -33.82
C SER A 86 2.40 -2.02 -35.26
N PRO A 87 3.02 -3.19 -35.51
CA PRO A 87 3.00 -3.83 -36.82
C PRO A 87 1.59 -4.12 -37.38
N VAL A 88 0.58 -4.22 -36.50
CA VAL A 88 -0.80 -4.55 -36.85
C VAL A 88 -1.77 -3.36 -36.69
N GLY A 89 -1.22 -2.14 -36.59
CA GLY A 89 -1.98 -0.89 -36.47
C GLY A 89 -1.62 -0.06 -35.24
N ALA A 90 -2.16 1.15 -35.14
CA ALA A 90 -1.92 2.01 -33.98
C ALA A 90 -2.66 1.49 -32.73
N VAL A 91 -1.93 1.37 -31.62
CA VAL A 91 -2.47 0.97 -30.32
C VAL A 91 -2.85 2.22 -29.54
N LYS A 92 -4.03 2.19 -28.92
CA LYS A 92 -4.48 3.23 -27.98
C LYS A 92 -4.20 2.76 -26.56
N GLY A 93 -3.70 3.65 -25.72
CA GLY A 93 -3.46 3.39 -24.30
C GLY A 93 -3.95 4.52 -23.42
N PHE A 94 -4.39 4.20 -22.21
CA PHE A 94 -4.59 5.16 -21.14
C PHE A 94 -3.38 5.12 -20.23
N TRP A 95 -2.60 6.19 -20.23
CA TRP A 95 -1.34 6.28 -19.53
C TRP A 95 -1.47 7.15 -18.30
N VAL A 96 -0.96 6.68 -17.17
CA VAL A 96 -0.98 7.36 -15.88
C VAL A 96 0.39 7.29 -15.23
N ARG A 97 0.83 8.40 -14.65
CA ARG A 97 2.04 8.45 -13.82
C ARG A 97 1.90 9.48 -12.71
N PRO A 98 2.67 9.36 -11.62
CA PRO A 98 2.83 10.47 -10.69
C PRO A 98 3.62 11.62 -11.36
N LEU A 99 3.34 12.85 -10.92
CA LEU A 99 4.00 14.09 -11.37
C LEU A 99 5.51 14.13 -10.99
N GLN A 100 6.01 13.15 -10.24
CA GLN A 100 7.40 13.04 -9.81
C GLN A 100 8.37 12.93 -10.99
N LEU A 101 9.58 13.47 -10.81
CA LEU A 101 10.60 13.64 -11.86
C LEU A 101 11.59 12.46 -11.98
N SER A 102 11.50 11.44 -11.12
CA SER A 102 12.37 10.26 -11.15
C SER A 102 11.91 9.22 -12.17
N LYS A 103 12.83 8.34 -12.60
CA LYS A 103 12.47 7.16 -13.37
C LYS A 103 11.78 6.14 -12.47
N LEU A 104 10.68 5.57 -12.94
CA LEU A 104 9.83 4.65 -12.17
C LEU A 104 9.74 3.27 -12.81
N PRO A 105 9.49 2.21 -12.02
CA PRO A 105 9.04 0.94 -12.57
C PRO A 105 7.72 1.13 -13.33
N ALA A 106 7.45 0.27 -14.31
CA ALA A 106 6.24 0.35 -15.12
C ALA A 106 5.36 -0.89 -14.95
N VAL A 107 4.04 -0.69 -15.09
CA VAL A 107 3.06 -1.78 -15.15
C VAL A 107 2.21 -1.63 -16.41
N LEU A 108 2.23 -2.66 -17.26
CA LEU A 108 1.30 -2.79 -18.38
C LEU A 108 0.02 -3.47 -17.88
N MET A 109 -1.07 -2.72 -17.81
CA MET A 109 -2.40 -3.25 -17.55
C MET A 109 -3.10 -3.61 -18.86
N ILE A 110 -3.67 -4.81 -18.92
CA ILE A 110 -4.34 -5.32 -20.13
C ILE A 110 -5.78 -5.68 -19.77
N HIS A 111 -6.72 -5.23 -20.60
CA HIS A 111 -8.11 -5.64 -20.52
C HIS A 111 -8.69 -5.92 -21.92
N ASP A 112 -9.89 -6.50 -21.96
CA ASP A 112 -10.55 -6.99 -23.18
C ASP A 112 -12.00 -6.47 -23.34
N GLN A 113 -12.33 -5.40 -22.62
CA GLN A 113 -13.66 -4.75 -22.62
C GLN A 113 -13.72 -3.64 -23.66
N ASP A 114 -14.89 -3.34 -24.23
CA ASP A 114 -15.03 -2.40 -25.35
C ASP A 114 -14.43 -1.01 -25.06
N GLN A 115 -14.50 -0.55 -23.82
CA GLN A 115 -13.89 0.70 -23.37
C GLN A 115 -13.14 0.53 -22.05
N TRP A 116 -12.24 1.47 -21.75
CA TRP A 116 -11.69 1.63 -20.41
C TRP A 116 -12.79 2.06 -19.44
N THR A 117 -13.22 1.15 -18.57
CA THR A 117 -14.18 1.48 -17.52
C THR A 117 -13.52 2.36 -16.45
N ASP A 118 -14.34 3.08 -15.68
CA ASP A 118 -13.83 3.91 -14.58
C ASP A 118 -13.08 3.08 -13.55
N TRP A 119 -13.53 1.85 -13.30
CA TRP A 119 -12.84 0.88 -12.44
C TRP A 119 -11.41 0.57 -12.94
N MET A 120 -11.22 0.37 -14.25
CA MET A 120 -9.88 0.12 -14.80
C MET A 120 -8.97 1.34 -14.68
N LYS A 121 -9.50 2.52 -15.01
CA LYS A 121 -8.78 3.79 -14.86
C LYS A 121 -8.45 4.08 -13.40
N LEU A 122 -9.30 3.67 -12.47
CA LEU A 122 -9.08 3.80 -11.03
C LEU A 122 -7.91 2.92 -10.57
N ASN A 123 -7.89 1.65 -10.96
CA ASN A 123 -6.78 0.76 -10.64
C ASN A 123 -5.44 1.23 -11.24
N ALA A 124 -5.47 1.79 -12.46
CA ALA A 124 -4.29 2.41 -13.06
C ALA A 124 -3.80 3.62 -12.25
N ARG A 125 -4.72 4.43 -11.73
CA ARG A 125 -4.40 5.56 -10.84
C ARG A 125 -3.86 5.09 -9.49
N HIS A 126 -4.39 4.02 -8.90
CA HIS A 126 -3.91 3.46 -7.65
C HIS A 126 -2.46 2.96 -7.77
N LEU A 127 -2.17 2.17 -8.81
CA LEU A 127 -0.79 1.75 -9.11
C LEU A 127 0.13 2.96 -9.36
N ALA A 128 -0.36 3.99 -10.07
CA ALA A 128 0.43 5.20 -10.27
C ALA A 128 0.69 5.98 -8.97
N SER A 129 -0.28 6.03 -8.06
CA SER A 129 -0.12 6.72 -6.78
C SER A 129 0.89 6.07 -5.84
N ILE A 130 1.16 4.76 -6.00
CA ILE A 130 2.16 4.04 -5.22
C ILE A 130 3.53 3.95 -5.93
N GLY A 131 3.72 4.69 -7.02
CA GLY A 131 5.05 4.86 -7.65
C GLY A 131 5.30 4.07 -8.94
N TYR A 132 4.25 3.61 -9.63
CA TYR A 132 4.41 2.98 -10.95
C TYR A 132 4.05 3.92 -12.10
N GLU A 133 4.68 3.72 -13.25
CA GLU A 133 4.19 4.25 -14.51
C GLU A 133 3.28 3.22 -15.17
N VAL A 134 2.00 3.57 -15.37
CA VAL A 134 0.98 2.60 -15.76
C VAL A 134 0.48 2.89 -17.16
N LEU A 135 0.49 1.86 -18.01
CA LEU A 135 -0.15 1.91 -19.32
C LEU A 135 -1.28 0.87 -19.35
N LEU A 136 -2.50 1.33 -19.54
CA LEU A 136 -3.68 0.49 -19.72
C LEU A 136 -4.01 0.37 -21.20
N VAL A 137 -3.98 -0.85 -21.75
CA VAL A 137 -4.29 -1.15 -23.16
C VAL A 137 -5.52 -2.04 -23.30
N ASN A 138 -6.24 -1.84 -24.40
CA ASN A 138 -7.49 -2.54 -24.70
C ASN A 138 -7.31 -3.52 -25.87
N LEU A 139 -7.59 -4.81 -25.63
CA LEU A 139 -7.58 -5.88 -26.65
C LEU A 139 -8.98 -6.32 -27.13
N HIS A 140 -10.04 -5.56 -26.85
CA HIS A 140 -11.42 -5.94 -27.20
C HIS A 140 -11.60 -6.30 -28.67
N ARG A 141 -11.04 -5.49 -29.58
CA ARG A 141 -11.09 -5.75 -31.02
C ARG A 141 -10.45 -7.08 -31.40
N ARG A 142 -9.34 -7.41 -30.74
CA ARG A 142 -8.62 -8.67 -30.94
C ARG A 142 -9.40 -9.85 -30.37
N ARG A 143 -9.99 -9.70 -29.19
CA ARG A 143 -10.90 -10.70 -28.61
C ARG A 143 -12.08 -10.99 -29.55
N LEU A 144 -12.71 -9.97 -30.12
CA LEU A 144 -13.81 -10.15 -31.08
C LEU A 144 -13.35 -10.85 -32.37
N ALA A 145 -12.14 -10.54 -32.87
CA ALA A 145 -11.58 -11.20 -34.04
C ALA A 145 -11.28 -12.69 -33.75
N ALA A 146 -10.66 -12.98 -32.60
CA ALA A 146 -10.36 -14.33 -32.15
C ALA A 146 -11.62 -15.19 -31.95
N LEU A 147 -12.73 -14.60 -31.45
CA LEU A 147 -14.01 -15.29 -31.33
C LEU A 147 -14.68 -15.60 -32.68
N ARG A 148 -14.37 -14.83 -33.73
CA ARG A 148 -14.92 -15.02 -35.09
C ARG A 148 -14.07 -15.96 -35.93
N GLY A 149 -12.77 -16.06 -35.66
CA GLY A 149 -11.88 -17.03 -36.29
C GLY A 149 -12.19 -18.44 -35.78
N ALA A 150 -12.43 -19.38 -36.69
CA ALA A 150 -12.53 -20.80 -36.34
C ALA A 150 -11.15 -21.33 -35.94
N GLY A 151 -10.78 -21.17 -34.66
CA GLY A 151 -9.52 -21.70 -34.15
C GLY A 151 -9.31 -21.30 -32.71
N GLY A 152 -9.45 -22.26 -31.79
CA GLY A 152 -9.18 -22.10 -30.36
C GLY A 152 -7.69 -21.92 -30.01
N ALA A 153 -6.96 -21.13 -30.81
CA ALA A 153 -5.58 -20.77 -30.54
C ALA A 153 -5.51 -19.96 -29.24
N PHE A 154 -4.64 -20.39 -28.33
CA PHE A 154 -4.43 -19.69 -27.06
C PHE A 154 -3.84 -18.29 -27.27
N THR A 155 -3.04 -18.13 -28.32
CA THR A 155 -2.34 -16.88 -28.67
C THR A 155 -2.94 -16.25 -29.91
N ASP A 156 -3.23 -14.95 -29.83
CA ASP A 156 -3.54 -14.13 -30.99
C ASP A 156 -2.28 -13.34 -31.37
N GLU A 157 -1.67 -13.65 -32.52
CA GLU A 157 -0.40 -13.03 -32.95
C GLU A 157 -0.51 -11.50 -33.06
N ALA A 158 -1.68 -11.01 -33.46
CA ALA A 158 -1.94 -9.58 -33.53
C ALA A 158 -1.99 -8.94 -32.14
N SER A 159 -2.63 -9.59 -31.15
CA SER A 159 -2.57 -9.17 -29.75
C SER A 159 -1.14 -9.16 -29.24
N LEU A 160 -0.36 -10.21 -29.52
CA LEU A 160 1.04 -10.26 -29.11
C LEU A 160 1.85 -9.10 -29.70
N ALA A 161 1.66 -8.78 -30.99
CA ALA A 161 2.33 -7.66 -31.65
C ALA A 161 1.96 -6.30 -31.04
N GLU A 162 0.68 -6.09 -30.68
CA GLU A 162 0.22 -4.87 -29.99
C GLU A 162 0.80 -4.75 -28.58
N LEU A 163 0.81 -5.85 -27.83
CA LEU A 163 1.34 -5.90 -26.47
C LEU A 163 2.86 -5.70 -26.44
N GLN A 164 3.59 -6.30 -27.38
CA GLN A 164 5.02 -6.05 -27.56
C GLN A 164 5.30 -4.58 -27.91
N ALA A 165 4.45 -3.96 -28.73
CA ALA A 165 4.54 -2.53 -29.01
C ALA A 165 4.30 -1.69 -27.75
N ALA A 166 3.37 -2.09 -26.89
CA ALA A 166 3.12 -1.42 -25.61
C ALA A 166 4.32 -1.52 -24.65
N VAL A 167 4.95 -2.70 -24.55
CA VAL A 167 6.19 -2.90 -23.77
C VAL A 167 7.33 -2.04 -24.33
N ARG A 168 7.53 -2.03 -25.65
CA ARG A 168 8.54 -1.18 -26.30
C ARG A 168 8.27 0.31 -26.05
N TRP A 169 7.01 0.72 -26.12
CA TRP A 169 6.62 2.10 -25.87
C TRP A 169 6.96 2.50 -24.43
N LEU A 170 6.59 1.69 -23.43
CA LEU A 170 6.94 1.93 -22.02
C LEU A 170 8.46 2.00 -21.82
N ARG A 171 9.22 1.04 -22.35
CA ARG A 171 10.69 1.01 -22.22
C ARG A 171 11.40 2.19 -22.87
N GLY A 172 10.83 2.74 -23.94
CA GLY A 172 11.38 3.88 -24.67
C GLY A 172 11.16 5.22 -23.98
N ARG A 173 10.39 5.27 -22.89
CA ARG A 173 10.14 6.50 -22.14
C ARG A 173 11.31 6.84 -21.24
N ASN A 174 11.70 8.11 -21.24
CA ASN A 174 12.79 8.60 -20.39
C ASN A 174 12.49 8.45 -18.91
N GLU A 175 11.22 8.32 -18.54
CA GLU A 175 10.75 8.30 -17.17
C GLU A 175 10.48 6.89 -16.65
N VAL A 176 10.72 5.87 -17.47
CA VAL A 176 10.58 4.45 -17.10
C VAL A 176 11.96 3.84 -16.88
N LEU A 177 12.05 2.95 -15.89
CA LEU A 177 13.16 2.02 -15.74
C LEU A 177 12.93 0.82 -16.67
N PRO A 178 13.65 0.70 -17.81
CA PRO A 178 13.28 -0.24 -18.88
C PRO A 178 13.36 -1.71 -18.48
N ASN A 179 14.13 -2.03 -17.42
CA ASN A 179 14.31 -3.38 -16.87
C ASN A 179 13.46 -3.61 -15.61
N ARG A 180 12.44 -2.78 -15.36
CA ARG A 180 11.50 -2.89 -14.24
C ARG A 180 10.08 -2.75 -14.74
N LEU A 181 9.63 -3.74 -15.50
CA LEU A 181 8.31 -3.75 -16.12
C LEU A 181 7.52 -5.02 -15.74
N GLY A 182 6.37 -4.81 -15.11
CA GLY A 182 5.39 -5.86 -14.83
C GLY A 182 4.19 -5.82 -15.78
N VAL A 183 3.45 -6.92 -15.82
CA VAL A 183 2.20 -7.05 -16.58
C VAL A 183 1.08 -7.48 -15.63
N LEU A 184 -0.11 -6.87 -15.74
CA LEU A 184 -1.29 -7.20 -14.97
C LEU A 184 -2.52 -7.31 -15.89
N ALA A 185 -3.20 -8.44 -15.87
CA ALA A 185 -4.31 -8.70 -16.80
C ALA A 185 -5.41 -9.59 -16.21
N TRP A 186 -6.61 -9.49 -16.79
CA TRP A 186 -7.81 -10.22 -16.34
C TRP A 186 -8.41 -11.11 -17.43
N GLY A 187 -8.98 -12.25 -17.06
CA GLY A 187 -9.80 -13.06 -17.96
C GLY A 187 -9.06 -13.50 -19.23
N TRP A 188 -9.67 -13.27 -20.40
CA TRP A 188 -9.06 -13.63 -21.68
C TRP A 188 -7.76 -12.86 -21.94
N SER A 189 -7.69 -11.59 -21.54
CA SER A 189 -6.47 -10.80 -21.66
C SER A 189 -5.31 -11.34 -20.81
N GLY A 190 -5.61 -12.07 -19.72
CA GLY A 190 -4.59 -12.76 -18.93
C GLY A 190 -3.90 -13.88 -19.70
N GLY A 191 -4.60 -14.57 -20.59
CA GLY A 191 -3.97 -15.54 -21.51
C GLY A 191 -2.98 -14.85 -22.47
N GLN A 192 -3.37 -13.69 -23.02
CA GLN A 192 -2.49 -12.89 -23.88
C GLN A 192 -1.31 -12.29 -23.10
N ALA A 193 -1.48 -11.95 -21.82
CA ALA A 193 -0.40 -11.52 -20.94
C ALA A 193 0.65 -12.62 -20.73
N LEU A 194 0.22 -13.87 -20.55
CA LEU A 194 1.13 -15.03 -20.47
C LEU A 194 1.85 -15.27 -21.80
N ALA A 195 1.15 -15.10 -22.94
CA ALA A 195 1.79 -15.18 -24.25
C ALA A 195 2.87 -14.08 -24.42
N LEU A 196 2.57 -12.85 -24.00
CA LEU A 196 3.52 -11.74 -23.99
C LEU A 196 4.73 -12.05 -23.12
N ALA A 197 4.52 -12.50 -21.88
CA ALA A 197 5.59 -12.81 -20.94
C ALA A 197 6.46 -13.99 -21.41
N SER A 198 5.90 -14.92 -22.19
CA SER A 198 6.64 -16.01 -22.81
C SER A 198 7.57 -15.53 -23.93
N ALA A 199 7.11 -14.55 -24.73
CA ALA A 199 7.83 -14.07 -25.91
C ALA A 199 8.72 -12.83 -25.63
N THR A 200 8.49 -12.13 -24.53
CA THR A 200 9.10 -10.84 -24.22
C THR A 200 9.51 -10.81 -22.77
N ALA A 201 10.79 -10.55 -22.50
CA ALA A 201 11.29 -10.42 -21.14
C ALA A 201 10.51 -9.32 -20.40
N VAL A 202 9.81 -9.71 -19.33
CA VAL A 202 9.14 -8.84 -18.35
C VAL A 202 9.51 -9.35 -16.97
N GLN A 203 9.52 -8.46 -15.98
CA GLN A 203 10.02 -8.79 -14.65
C GLN A 203 8.99 -9.55 -13.80
N ALA A 204 7.70 -9.39 -14.11
CA ALA A 204 6.62 -10.08 -13.42
C ALA A 204 5.38 -10.15 -14.31
N CYS A 205 4.60 -11.22 -14.20
CA CYS A 205 3.30 -11.34 -14.84
C CYS A 205 2.22 -11.74 -13.82
N VAL A 206 1.22 -10.87 -13.65
CA VAL A 206 0.08 -11.08 -12.77
C VAL A 206 -1.16 -11.35 -13.62
N VAL A 207 -1.82 -12.47 -13.37
CA VAL A 207 -3.04 -12.86 -14.08
C VAL A 207 -4.18 -13.12 -13.11
N CYS A 208 -5.34 -12.51 -13.39
CA CYS A 208 -6.54 -12.59 -12.57
C CYS A 208 -7.66 -13.32 -13.33
N ASP A 209 -8.14 -14.44 -12.82
CA ASP A 209 -9.21 -15.26 -13.43
C ASP A 209 -8.96 -15.59 -14.92
N ALA A 210 -7.69 -15.83 -15.27
CA ALA A 210 -7.24 -16.01 -16.63
C ALA A 210 -7.24 -17.47 -17.10
N SER A 211 -7.35 -17.67 -18.41
CA SER A 211 -7.06 -18.98 -19.01
C SER A 211 -5.55 -19.25 -18.98
N ILE A 212 -5.18 -20.48 -18.63
CA ILE A 212 -3.78 -20.89 -18.44
C ILE A 212 -3.33 -21.73 -19.64
N PRO A 213 -2.16 -21.43 -20.26
CA PRO A 213 -1.69 -22.17 -21.41
C PRO A 213 -1.23 -23.56 -21.00
N THR A 214 -1.41 -24.51 -21.92
CA THR A 214 -0.87 -25.87 -21.82
C THR A 214 0.18 -26.15 -22.89
N ASP A 215 0.39 -25.23 -23.83
CA ASP A 215 1.35 -25.37 -24.93
C ASP A 215 2.79 -25.40 -24.40
N PRO A 216 3.58 -26.45 -24.69
CA PRO A 216 4.95 -26.57 -24.19
C PRO A 216 5.90 -25.42 -24.58
N ALA A 217 5.73 -24.82 -25.76
CA ALA A 217 6.57 -23.70 -26.21
C ALA A 217 6.29 -22.46 -25.35
N LEU A 218 5.01 -22.17 -25.05
CA LEU A 218 4.64 -21.08 -24.15
C LEU A 218 5.18 -21.29 -22.74
N LEU A 219 5.06 -22.52 -22.22
CA LEU A 219 5.57 -22.87 -20.89
C LEU A 219 7.09 -22.70 -20.80
N SER A 220 7.82 -23.03 -21.87
CA SER A 220 9.27 -22.88 -21.91
C SER A 220 9.70 -21.42 -21.79
N GLY A 221 9.07 -20.51 -22.53
CA GLY A 221 9.38 -19.08 -22.46
C GLY A 221 9.02 -18.42 -21.12
N LEU A 222 8.11 -19.01 -20.34
CA LEU A 222 7.67 -18.48 -19.06
C LEU A 222 8.57 -18.87 -17.87
N ARG A 223 9.54 -19.77 -18.05
CA ARG A 223 10.33 -20.34 -16.94
C ARG A 223 11.08 -19.30 -16.11
N GLU A 224 11.54 -18.23 -16.75
CA GLU A 224 12.33 -17.18 -16.10
C GLU A 224 11.49 -16.02 -15.57
N THR A 225 10.19 -15.99 -15.91
CA THR A 225 9.30 -14.90 -15.49
C THR A 225 8.54 -15.33 -14.24
N PRO A 226 8.66 -14.60 -13.11
CA PRO A 226 7.80 -14.81 -11.95
C PRO A 226 6.33 -14.57 -12.31
N ILE A 227 5.46 -15.52 -11.94
CA ILE A 227 4.01 -15.40 -12.20
C ILE A 227 3.22 -15.43 -10.89
N LEU A 228 2.27 -14.51 -10.77
CA LEU A 228 1.21 -14.55 -9.76
C LEU A 228 -0.13 -14.84 -10.45
N GLY A 229 -0.74 -15.96 -10.09
CA GLY A 229 -2.09 -16.31 -10.48
C GLY A 229 -3.10 -16.03 -9.37
N VAL A 230 -4.07 -15.17 -9.63
CA VAL A 230 -5.16 -14.83 -8.70
C VAL A 230 -6.46 -15.40 -9.24
N PHE A 231 -7.07 -16.35 -8.52
CA PHE A 231 -8.24 -17.08 -9.01
C PHE A 231 -9.28 -17.26 -7.90
N GLY A 232 -10.57 -17.17 -8.24
CA GLY A 232 -11.61 -17.58 -7.30
C GLY A 232 -11.62 -19.10 -7.09
N GLU A 233 -11.82 -19.57 -5.85
CA GLU A 233 -11.88 -21.01 -5.54
C GLU A 233 -12.90 -21.77 -6.40
N LYS A 234 -14.00 -21.12 -6.79
CA LYS A 234 -15.06 -21.73 -7.62
C LYS A 234 -14.74 -21.74 -9.13
N ASP A 235 -13.61 -21.20 -9.56
CA ASP A 235 -13.20 -21.27 -10.98
C ASP A 235 -12.60 -22.66 -11.32
N ILE A 236 -13.50 -23.62 -11.52
CA ILE A 236 -13.16 -25.03 -11.80
C ILE A 236 -12.40 -25.20 -13.12
N ARG A 237 -12.65 -24.32 -14.11
CA ARG A 237 -12.03 -24.37 -15.45
C ARG A 237 -10.51 -24.31 -15.36
N THR A 238 -10.01 -23.57 -14.37
CA THR A 238 -8.59 -23.24 -14.26
C THR A 238 -7.85 -24.19 -13.31
N LYS A 239 -8.54 -24.91 -12.40
CA LYS A 239 -7.89 -25.78 -11.40
C LYS A 239 -6.97 -26.85 -11.99
N LYS A 240 -7.45 -27.60 -12.98
CA LYS A 240 -6.66 -28.68 -13.61
C LYS A 240 -5.49 -28.12 -14.42
N ALA A 241 -5.74 -27.08 -15.21
CA ALA A 241 -4.71 -26.42 -16.02
C ALA A 241 -3.62 -25.78 -15.14
N LEU A 242 -4.01 -25.12 -14.05
CA LEU A 242 -3.10 -24.48 -13.10
C LEU A 242 -2.19 -25.50 -12.40
N SER A 243 -2.71 -26.67 -12.04
CA SER A 243 -1.89 -27.75 -11.47
C SER A 243 -0.82 -28.23 -12.46
N ALA A 244 -1.18 -28.39 -13.75
CA ALA A 244 -0.21 -28.78 -14.78
C ALA A 244 0.82 -27.66 -15.08
N PHE A 245 0.36 -26.40 -15.08
CA PHE A 245 1.18 -25.22 -15.31
C PHE A 245 2.27 -25.07 -14.25
N ARG A 246 1.92 -25.23 -12.97
CA ARG A 246 2.85 -25.11 -11.83
C ARG A 246 3.96 -26.16 -11.81
N LYS A 247 3.82 -27.26 -12.56
CA LYS A 247 4.89 -28.25 -12.73
C LYS A 247 6.02 -27.76 -13.64
N HIS A 248 5.73 -26.80 -14.51
CA HIS A 248 6.66 -26.33 -15.54
C HIS A 248 7.11 -24.88 -15.32
N VAL A 249 6.29 -24.08 -14.64
CA VAL A 249 6.52 -22.64 -14.44
C VAL A 249 6.37 -22.29 -12.96
N ALA A 250 7.34 -21.52 -12.44
CA ALA A 250 7.30 -20.99 -11.08
C ALA A 250 6.14 -19.99 -10.94
N CYS A 251 5.03 -20.44 -10.36
CA CYS A 251 3.80 -19.65 -10.24
C CYS A 251 3.31 -19.65 -8.79
N LYS A 252 3.28 -18.45 -8.18
CA LYS A 252 2.60 -18.19 -6.91
C LYS A 252 1.11 -18.09 -7.19
N THR A 253 0.28 -18.67 -6.33
CA THR A 253 -1.18 -18.63 -6.49
C THR A 253 -1.85 -18.05 -5.26
N HIS A 254 -2.77 -17.12 -5.45
CA HIS A 254 -3.68 -16.64 -4.43
C HIS A 254 -5.11 -17.07 -4.79
N ILE A 255 -5.74 -17.89 -3.93
CA ILE A 255 -7.05 -18.47 -4.19
C ILE A 255 -7.95 -18.25 -2.96
N PRO A 256 -8.69 -17.13 -2.88
CA PRO A 256 -9.61 -16.88 -1.78
C PRO A 256 -10.73 -17.91 -1.74
N ALA A 257 -11.11 -18.34 -0.54
CA ALA A 257 -12.18 -19.30 -0.35
C ALA A 257 -13.56 -18.70 -0.69
N LYS A 258 -14.48 -19.55 -1.14
CA LYS A 258 -15.91 -19.27 -1.39
C LYS A 258 -16.24 -18.23 -2.47
N VAL A 259 -15.25 -17.64 -3.13
CA VAL A 259 -15.46 -16.67 -4.23
C VAL A 259 -15.39 -17.32 -5.61
N GLN A 260 -15.99 -16.66 -6.60
CA GLN A 260 -16.01 -17.08 -8.01
C GLN A 260 -15.19 -16.12 -8.86
N ALA A 261 -14.96 -16.48 -10.12
CA ALA A 261 -14.27 -15.60 -11.07
C ALA A 261 -14.98 -14.22 -11.18
N GLY A 262 -14.18 -13.16 -11.32
CA GLY A 262 -14.64 -11.77 -11.33
C GLY A 262 -14.76 -11.14 -9.94
N PHE A 263 -14.21 -11.75 -8.89
CA PHE A 263 -14.31 -11.22 -7.52
C PHE A 263 -13.51 -9.93 -7.29
N LEU A 264 -12.45 -9.69 -8.07
CA LEU A 264 -11.70 -8.42 -8.08
C LEU A 264 -12.41 -7.31 -8.88
N GLY A 265 -13.53 -7.62 -9.53
CA GLY A 265 -14.21 -6.71 -10.44
C GLY A 265 -14.74 -5.43 -9.78
N PRO A 266 -15.49 -4.61 -10.53
CA PRO A 266 -16.12 -3.41 -9.98
C PRO A 266 -17.11 -3.76 -8.87
N ALA A 267 -17.31 -2.84 -7.91
CA ALA A 267 -18.12 -3.07 -6.72
C ALA A 267 -19.60 -3.36 -7.05
N GLU A 268 -20.06 -2.91 -8.21
CA GLU A 268 -21.40 -3.14 -8.74
C GLU A 268 -21.59 -4.57 -9.29
N SER A 269 -20.50 -5.32 -9.47
CA SER A 269 -20.57 -6.70 -9.95
C SER A 269 -21.15 -7.63 -8.90
N LYS A 270 -22.08 -8.51 -9.31
CA LYS A 270 -22.63 -9.58 -8.46
C LYS A 270 -21.56 -10.57 -7.96
N THR A 271 -20.42 -10.66 -8.66
CA THR A 271 -19.32 -11.56 -8.31
C THR A 271 -18.32 -10.92 -7.36
N TYR A 272 -18.40 -9.59 -7.16
CA TYR A 272 -17.45 -8.84 -6.35
C TYR A 272 -17.48 -9.30 -4.90
N SER A 273 -16.30 -9.42 -4.30
CA SER A 273 -16.13 -9.69 -2.88
C SER A 273 -15.08 -8.75 -2.32
N HIS A 274 -15.52 -7.79 -1.51
CA HIS A 274 -14.65 -6.75 -0.93
C HIS A 274 -13.43 -7.34 -0.25
N ASP A 275 -13.62 -8.22 0.73
CA ASP A 275 -12.52 -8.76 1.53
C ASP A 275 -11.54 -9.59 0.70
N ALA A 276 -12.05 -10.43 -0.21
CA ALA A 276 -11.21 -11.22 -1.09
C ALA A 276 -10.45 -10.35 -2.10
N ALA A 277 -11.09 -9.27 -2.61
CA ALA A 277 -10.45 -8.34 -3.52
C ALA A 277 -9.33 -7.56 -2.83
N GLU A 278 -9.55 -7.08 -1.60
CA GLU A 278 -8.52 -6.40 -0.79
C GLU A 278 -7.33 -7.32 -0.52
N ASP A 279 -7.57 -8.54 -0.05
CA ASP A 279 -6.51 -9.53 0.18
C ASP A 279 -5.72 -9.83 -1.11
N ALA A 280 -6.42 -9.98 -2.23
CA ALA A 280 -5.78 -10.20 -3.52
C ALA A 280 -4.96 -9.00 -3.99
N TRP A 281 -5.44 -7.76 -3.81
CA TRP A 281 -4.68 -6.56 -4.16
C TRP A 281 -3.42 -6.40 -3.32
N VAL A 282 -3.47 -6.71 -2.02
CA VAL A 282 -2.28 -6.75 -1.16
C VAL A 282 -1.24 -7.73 -1.73
N GLU A 283 -1.67 -8.92 -2.14
CA GLU A 283 -0.78 -9.90 -2.77
C GLU A 283 -0.20 -9.43 -4.11
N ILE A 284 -1.00 -8.73 -4.92
CA ILE A 284 -0.56 -8.14 -6.18
C ILE A 284 0.52 -7.06 -5.92
N TYR A 285 0.29 -6.16 -4.96
CA TYR A 285 1.26 -5.11 -4.64
C TYR A 285 2.58 -5.69 -4.12
N ASN A 286 2.52 -6.62 -3.15
CA ASN A 286 3.71 -7.29 -2.62
C ASN A 286 4.49 -8.02 -3.73
N PHE A 287 3.79 -8.60 -4.69
CA PHE A 287 4.40 -9.31 -5.81
C PHE A 287 5.08 -8.35 -6.80
N LEU A 288 4.43 -7.23 -7.13
CA LEU A 288 5.00 -6.20 -8.00
C LEU A 288 6.20 -5.50 -7.34
N GLU A 289 6.13 -5.20 -6.06
CA GLU A 289 7.25 -4.65 -5.28
C GLU A 289 8.47 -5.57 -5.39
N LYS A 290 8.31 -6.84 -4.98
CA LYS A 290 9.39 -7.82 -4.96
C LYS A 290 10.01 -8.10 -6.33
N HIS A 291 9.21 -8.15 -7.39
CA HIS A 291 9.68 -8.63 -8.69
C HIS A 291 9.89 -7.52 -9.72
N VAL A 292 9.17 -6.41 -9.64
CA VAL A 292 9.25 -5.29 -10.59
C VAL A 292 10.02 -4.14 -9.97
N GLU A 293 9.62 -3.67 -8.79
CA GLU A 293 10.27 -2.53 -8.16
C GLU A 293 11.71 -2.85 -7.75
N ASP A 294 11.92 -4.02 -7.14
CA ASP A 294 13.22 -4.50 -6.71
C ASP A 294 14.05 -5.13 -7.83
N ALA A 295 13.53 -5.23 -9.06
CA ALA A 295 14.23 -5.90 -10.15
C ALA A 295 15.57 -5.20 -10.46
N GLY A 296 16.66 -5.94 -10.32
CA GLY A 296 18.00 -5.40 -10.50
C GLY A 296 18.41 -4.34 -9.47
N ARG A 297 17.65 -4.17 -8.36
CA ARG A 297 18.25 -3.63 -7.13
C ARG A 297 19.21 -4.72 -6.64
N VAL A 298 20.51 -4.42 -6.62
CA VAL A 298 21.41 -5.18 -5.75
C VAL A 298 20.84 -5.03 -4.35
N ASN A 299 20.72 -6.10 -3.57
CA ASN A 299 20.54 -5.99 -2.13
C ASN A 299 21.74 -5.22 -1.61
N VAL A 300 21.67 -3.90 -1.64
CA VAL A 300 22.57 -3.05 -0.88
C VAL A 300 22.17 -3.37 0.54
N ALA A 301 22.97 -4.21 1.20
CA ALA A 301 22.96 -4.29 2.65
C ALA A 301 22.90 -2.83 3.13
N PRO A 302 21.98 -2.48 4.05
CA PRO A 302 21.77 -1.07 4.42
C PRO A 302 23.14 -0.46 4.64
N GLU A 303 23.50 0.53 3.81
CA GLU A 303 24.81 1.19 3.83
C GLU A 303 25.14 1.48 5.30
N PRO A 304 26.19 0.88 5.88
CA PRO A 304 26.62 1.24 7.21
C PRO A 304 27.25 2.63 7.11
N GLY A 305 26.41 3.67 7.10
CA GLY A 305 26.90 5.02 6.85
C GLY A 305 25.84 6.11 6.65
N GLY A 306 24.57 5.77 6.45
CA GLY A 306 23.52 6.79 6.55
C GLY A 306 23.35 7.19 8.02
N THR A 307 23.82 8.38 8.42
CA THR A 307 23.42 8.95 9.72
C THR A 307 21.91 9.01 9.75
N SER A 308 21.29 8.16 10.59
CA SER A 308 19.85 8.20 10.81
C SER A 308 19.45 9.63 11.17
N VAL A 309 18.53 10.20 10.40
CA VAL A 309 17.98 11.54 10.69
C VAL A 309 17.19 11.50 12.00
N ALA A 310 16.57 10.35 12.32
CA ALA A 310 15.88 10.15 13.58
C ALA A 310 16.88 9.90 14.71
N THR A 311 16.77 10.66 15.79
CA THR A 311 17.45 10.37 17.05
C THR A 311 16.66 9.36 17.89
N ILE A 312 17.30 8.73 18.88
CA ILE A 312 16.59 7.90 19.88
C ILE A 312 15.46 8.70 20.54
N ALA A 313 15.70 10.00 20.83
CA ALA A 313 14.69 10.86 21.44
C ALA A 313 13.48 11.08 20.52
N ASP A 314 13.69 11.26 19.21
CA ASP A 314 12.59 11.44 18.26
C ASP A 314 11.75 10.18 18.12
N LEU A 315 12.40 9.02 18.05
CA LEU A 315 11.70 7.74 18.01
C LEU A 315 10.91 7.49 19.30
N MET A 316 11.53 7.72 20.46
CA MET A 316 10.87 7.54 21.74
C MET A 316 9.70 8.49 21.92
N ARG A 317 9.79 9.73 21.42
CA ARG A 317 8.69 10.69 21.41
C ARG A 317 7.54 10.21 20.53
N ALA A 318 7.83 9.87 19.27
CA ALA A 318 6.83 9.39 18.31
C ALA A 318 6.12 8.10 18.77
N VAL A 319 6.84 7.20 19.44
CA VAL A 319 6.27 5.94 19.91
C VAL A 319 5.53 6.10 21.24
N ASN A 320 6.11 6.79 22.22
CA ASN A 320 5.63 6.73 23.61
C ASN A 320 4.78 7.91 24.07
N GLU A 321 4.67 8.99 23.31
CA GLU A 321 3.71 10.06 23.64
C GLU A 321 2.28 9.51 23.74
N PRO A 322 1.39 10.16 24.51
CA PRO A 322 -0.01 9.70 24.64
C PRO A 322 -0.74 9.58 23.29
N ALA A 323 -0.41 10.46 22.34
CA ALA A 323 -0.91 10.41 20.96
C ALA A 323 -0.05 9.54 20.02
N GLY A 324 1.12 9.10 20.47
CA GLY A 324 2.07 8.29 19.73
C GLY A 324 1.61 6.85 19.51
N VAL A 325 2.43 6.09 18.79
CA VAL A 325 2.09 4.73 18.30
C VAL A 325 1.63 3.79 19.43
N ARG A 326 2.36 3.78 20.56
CA ARG A 326 2.01 2.95 21.73
C ARG A 326 0.75 3.45 22.43
N GLY A 327 0.54 4.77 22.50
CA GLY A 327 -0.66 5.36 23.08
C GLY A 327 -1.92 4.97 22.29
N VAL A 328 -1.84 5.00 20.96
CA VAL A 328 -2.92 4.52 20.09
C VAL A 328 -3.14 3.01 20.25
N LEU A 329 -2.07 2.22 20.28
CA LEU A 329 -2.15 0.78 20.50
C LEU A 329 -2.83 0.42 21.84
N SER A 330 -2.48 1.14 22.91
CA SER A 330 -3.12 0.97 24.22
C SER A 330 -4.62 1.21 24.15
N ARG A 331 -5.07 2.30 23.51
CA ARG A 331 -6.51 2.61 23.34
C ARG A 331 -7.24 1.55 22.53
N LEU A 332 -6.63 1.07 21.45
CA LEU A 332 -7.22 0.02 20.62
C LEU A 332 -7.41 -1.31 21.37
N LEU A 333 -6.58 -1.55 22.38
CA LEU A 333 -6.63 -2.71 23.25
C LEU A 333 -7.35 -2.44 24.58
N GLU A 334 -7.99 -1.28 24.81
CA GLU A 334 -8.79 -1.05 26.03
C GLU A 334 -10.02 -1.95 26.08
N GLN A 335 -10.60 -2.21 24.90
CA GLN A 335 -11.75 -3.09 24.72
C GLN A 335 -11.40 -4.21 23.73
N LYS A 336 -12.10 -5.34 23.84
CA LYS A 336 -11.90 -6.47 22.92
C LYS A 336 -12.27 -6.03 21.49
N PRO A 337 -11.35 -6.11 20.51
CA PRO A 337 -11.65 -5.75 19.13
C PRO A 337 -12.71 -6.69 18.55
N ASN A 338 -13.71 -6.11 17.88
CA ASN A 338 -14.87 -6.80 17.31
C ASN A 338 -14.90 -6.81 15.77
N THR A 339 -13.97 -6.09 15.12
CA THR A 339 -13.86 -6.04 13.65
C THR A 339 -12.47 -6.42 13.16
N VAL A 340 -12.41 -6.95 11.93
CA VAL A 340 -11.13 -7.23 11.24
C VAL A 340 -10.28 -5.97 11.11
N LYS A 341 -10.91 -4.82 10.80
CA LYS A 341 -10.23 -3.53 10.69
C LYS A 341 -9.53 -3.08 11.98
N GLN A 342 -10.14 -3.31 13.14
CA GLN A 342 -9.50 -3.01 14.43
C GLN A 342 -8.28 -3.91 14.67
N TRP A 343 -8.37 -5.19 14.33
CA TRP A 343 -7.24 -6.12 14.43
C TRP A 343 -6.09 -5.75 13.49
N GLN A 344 -6.38 -5.38 12.24
CA GLN A 344 -5.39 -4.86 11.30
C GLN A 344 -4.71 -3.59 11.83
N ARG A 345 -5.47 -2.69 12.47
CA ARG A 345 -4.91 -1.47 13.07
C ARG A 345 -4.00 -1.76 14.26
N ILE A 346 -4.38 -2.71 15.12
CA ILE A 346 -3.54 -3.19 16.23
C ILE A 346 -2.24 -3.77 15.68
N ARG A 347 -2.33 -4.65 14.67
CA ARG A 347 -1.18 -5.26 14.01
C ARG A 347 -0.23 -4.20 13.44
N ALA A 348 -0.78 -3.22 12.72
CA ALA A 348 0.00 -2.15 12.12
C ALA A 348 0.78 -1.33 13.16
N HIS A 349 0.11 -0.88 14.23
CA HIS A 349 0.79 -0.15 15.30
C HIS A 349 1.82 -1.00 16.05
N ALA A 350 1.51 -2.27 16.34
CA ALA A 350 2.46 -3.18 16.97
C ALA A 350 3.70 -3.44 16.09
N SER A 351 3.52 -3.52 14.77
CA SER A 351 4.63 -3.71 13.81
C SER A 351 5.58 -2.51 13.82
N LEU A 352 5.04 -1.28 13.83
CA LEU A 352 5.86 -0.07 13.94
C LEU A 352 6.71 -0.04 15.22
N ILE A 353 6.15 -0.53 16.34
CA ILE A 353 6.87 -0.65 17.61
C ILE A 353 7.96 -1.72 17.52
N ALA A 354 7.67 -2.88 16.90
CA ALA A 354 8.65 -3.95 16.72
C ALA A 354 9.86 -3.48 15.90
N GLU A 355 9.61 -2.83 14.76
CA GLU A 355 10.66 -2.26 13.89
C GLU A 355 11.45 -1.15 14.59
N SER A 356 10.79 -0.34 15.42
CA SER A 356 11.46 0.66 16.25
C SER A 356 12.49 0.02 17.16
N GLY A 357 12.20 -1.13 17.76
CA GLY A 357 13.15 -1.88 18.58
C GLY A 357 14.34 -2.45 17.79
N VAL A 358 14.10 -2.94 16.57
CA VAL A 358 15.17 -3.41 15.66
C VAL A 358 16.11 -2.27 15.30
N TRP A 359 15.56 -1.07 15.08
CA TRP A 359 16.36 0.12 14.84
C TRP A 359 17.16 0.53 16.10
N LEU A 360 16.54 0.50 17.28
CA LEU A 360 17.20 0.82 18.56
C LEU A 360 18.39 -0.09 18.84
N GLU A 361 18.29 -1.38 18.52
CA GLU A 361 19.39 -2.36 18.70
C GLU A 361 20.67 -1.93 17.96
N ARG A 362 20.52 -1.22 16.83
CA ARG A 362 21.64 -0.75 16.00
C ARG A 362 22.21 0.58 16.47
N GLN A 363 21.55 1.26 17.40
CA GLN A 363 22.03 2.54 17.94
C GLN A 363 22.98 2.32 19.12
N PRO A 364 23.99 3.19 19.29
CA PRO A 364 24.75 3.22 20.53
C PRO A 364 23.81 3.63 21.70
N PRO A 365 23.96 3.02 22.88
CA PRO A 365 23.18 3.43 24.03
C PRO A 365 23.54 4.86 24.46
N PRO A 366 22.58 5.66 24.94
CA PRO A 366 22.88 6.95 25.55
C PRO A 366 23.79 6.82 26.79
N LYS A 367 23.64 5.73 27.55
CA LYS A 367 24.38 5.43 28.78
C LYS A 367 24.43 3.92 29.00
N GLY A 368 25.43 3.40 29.71
CA GLY A 368 25.48 2.01 30.15
C GLY A 368 26.02 1.02 29.10
N SER A 369 25.89 -0.29 29.38
CA SER A 369 26.46 -1.36 28.56
C SER A 369 25.75 -1.50 27.21
N ALA A 370 26.52 -1.60 26.12
CA ALA A 370 26.00 -1.85 24.78
C ALA A 370 25.30 -3.22 24.66
N ASP A 371 25.75 -4.23 25.42
CA ASP A 371 25.15 -5.56 25.41
C ASP A 371 23.80 -5.57 26.13
N HIS A 372 23.69 -4.85 27.25
CA HIS A 372 22.41 -4.66 27.94
C HIS A 372 21.42 -3.90 27.06
N TRP A 373 21.89 -2.85 26.38
CA TRP A 373 21.07 -2.08 25.46
C TRP A 373 20.48 -2.94 24.33
N LYS A 374 21.33 -3.72 23.66
CA LYS A 374 20.90 -4.67 22.61
C LYS A 374 19.92 -5.70 23.15
N SER A 375 20.18 -6.24 24.35
CA SER A 375 19.28 -7.18 25.01
C SER A 375 17.90 -6.57 25.28
N HIS A 376 17.85 -5.36 25.83
CA HIS A 376 16.59 -4.64 26.08
C HIS A 376 15.86 -4.27 24.79
N ALA A 377 16.57 -3.82 23.76
CA ALA A 377 16.00 -3.51 22.45
C ALA A 377 15.37 -4.75 21.80
N ARG A 378 16.04 -5.91 21.87
CA ARG A 378 15.49 -7.19 21.39
C ARG A 378 14.27 -7.63 22.18
N ALA A 379 14.31 -7.52 23.51
CA ALA A 379 13.17 -7.87 24.37
C ALA A 379 11.96 -6.97 24.09
N TYR A 380 12.21 -5.68 23.85
CA TYR A 380 11.19 -4.71 23.43
C TYR A 380 10.58 -5.08 22.06
N SER A 381 11.40 -5.39 21.05
CA SER A 381 10.92 -5.88 19.76
C SER A 381 10.11 -7.16 19.89
N ALA A 382 10.61 -8.15 20.62
CA ALA A 382 9.93 -9.44 20.82
C ALA A 382 8.56 -9.28 21.52
N ALA A 383 8.46 -8.36 22.50
CA ALA A 383 7.19 -8.05 23.15
C ALA A 383 6.18 -7.42 22.18
N ALA A 384 6.64 -6.55 21.27
CA ALA A 384 5.79 -5.97 20.24
C ALA A 384 5.38 -6.99 19.16
N GLU A 385 6.29 -7.85 18.73
CA GLU A 385 6.02 -8.97 17.82
C GLU A 385 4.98 -9.94 18.40
N ALA A 386 4.99 -10.18 19.70
CA ALA A 386 3.95 -10.98 20.36
C ALA A 386 2.55 -10.36 20.19
N ILE A 387 2.44 -9.02 20.15
CA ILE A 387 1.18 -8.32 19.87
C ILE A 387 0.80 -8.47 18.39
N VAL A 388 1.78 -8.39 17.46
CA VAL A 388 1.55 -8.62 16.01
C VAL A 388 0.99 -10.03 15.79
N ASN A 389 1.67 -11.05 16.33
CA ASN A 389 1.26 -12.45 16.21
C ASN A 389 -0.11 -12.71 16.86
N ALA A 390 -0.40 -12.07 18.00
CA ALA A 390 -1.71 -12.15 18.63
C ALA A 390 -2.79 -11.47 17.79
N ALA A 391 -2.49 -10.37 17.12
CA ALA A 391 -3.41 -9.68 16.24
C ALA A 391 -3.75 -10.50 14.99
N ASP A 392 -2.75 -11.17 14.39
CA ASP A 392 -2.94 -12.09 13.26
C ASP A 392 -3.88 -13.25 13.64
N ARG A 393 -3.78 -13.75 14.88
CA ARG A 393 -4.63 -14.81 15.43
C ARG A 393 -5.93 -14.30 16.08
N ARG A 394 -6.12 -12.98 16.15
CA ARG A 394 -7.23 -12.30 16.86
C ARG A 394 -7.37 -12.73 18.33
N ASP A 395 -6.25 -12.97 18.99
CA ASP A 395 -6.17 -13.38 20.39
C ASP A 395 -6.01 -12.15 21.32
N TYR A 396 -7.14 -11.69 21.86
CA TYR A 396 -7.18 -10.51 22.73
C TYR A 396 -6.43 -10.71 24.05
N ALA A 397 -6.50 -11.90 24.64
CA ALA A 397 -5.86 -12.15 25.92
C ALA A 397 -4.33 -12.11 25.79
N VAL A 398 -3.80 -12.72 24.72
CA VAL A 398 -2.36 -12.68 24.42
C VAL A 398 -1.94 -11.26 24.06
N ALA A 399 -2.69 -10.54 23.22
CA ALA A 399 -2.36 -9.15 22.85
C ALA A 399 -2.29 -8.22 24.07
N ARG A 400 -3.24 -8.32 25.01
CA ARG A 400 -3.24 -7.55 26.26
C ARG A 400 -2.05 -7.88 27.15
N ARG A 401 -1.73 -9.16 27.34
CA ARG A 401 -0.55 -9.57 28.13
C ARG A 401 0.74 -9.07 27.50
N ALA A 402 0.87 -9.18 26.19
CA ALA A 402 2.03 -8.68 25.45
C ALA A 402 2.18 -7.15 25.54
N LEU A 403 1.08 -6.40 25.52
CA LEU A 403 1.09 -4.95 25.76
C LEU A 403 1.62 -4.58 27.16
N VAL A 404 1.26 -5.35 28.19
CA VAL A 404 1.80 -5.15 29.56
C VAL A 404 3.28 -5.49 29.61
N MET A 405 3.70 -6.59 29.00
CA MET A 405 5.11 -6.97 28.91
C MET A 405 5.94 -5.89 28.20
N LEU A 406 5.42 -5.34 27.09
CA LEU A 406 6.05 -4.25 26.36
C LEU A 406 6.30 -3.02 27.25
N ALA A 407 5.32 -2.64 28.08
CA ALA A 407 5.48 -1.55 29.03
C ALA A 407 6.57 -1.85 30.09
N GLY A 408 6.66 -3.10 30.53
CA GLY A 408 7.74 -3.57 31.41
C GLY A 408 9.13 -3.46 30.77
N GLN A 409 9.26 -3.79 29.48
CA GLN A 409 10.52 -3.63 28.76
C GLN A 409 10.95 -2.17 28.65
N CYS A 410 10.00 -1.24 28.43
CA CYS A 410 10.30 0.19 28.47
C CYS A 410 10.85 0.63 29.83
N ALA A 411 10.25 0.18 30.93
CA ALA A 411 10.68 0.55 32.28
C ALA A 411 12.09 0.03 32.59
N SER A 412 12.36 -1.25 32.29
CA SER A 412 13.67 -1.87 32.53
C SER A 412 14.78 -1.24 31.68
N CYS A 413 14.50 -0.93 30.42
CA CYS A 413 15.44 -0.24 29.55
C CYS A 413 15.77 1.18 30.08
N HIS A 414 14.75 1.93 30.49
CA HIS A 414 14.94 3.28 31.04
C HIS A 414 15.69 3.31 32.37
N GLU A 415 15.55 2.30 33.23
CA GLU A 415 16.30 2.21 34.48
C GLU A 415 17.83 2.13 34.25
N THR A 416 18.24 1.50 33.15
CA THR A 416 19.65 1.25 32.85
C THR A 416 20.27 2.33 31.94
N HIS A 417 19.49 2.89 31.02
CA HIS A 417 20.03 3.64 29.87
C HIS A 417 19.52 5.08 29.73
N ARG A 418 18.61 5.53 30.61
CA ARG A 418 18.20 6.93 30.74
C ARG A 418 18.97 7.61 31.88
#